data_AF-A0A851UXS5-F1
#
_entry.id   AF-A0A851UXS5-F1
#
_cell.length_a   1.000
_cell.length_b   1.000
_cell.length_c   1.000
_cell.angle_alpha   90.00
_cell.angle_beta   90.00
_cell.angle_gamma   90.00
#
_symmetry.space_group_name_H-M   'P 1'
#
loop_
_entity.id
_entity.type
_entity.pdbx_description
1 polymer ?
#
loop_
_entity_poly.entity_id
_entity_poly.type
_entity_poly.pdbx_seq_one_letter_code
_entity_poly.pdbx_strand_id
1 'polypeptide(L)'
;NIICSIVFGERFDYTDEQFLRLLNLMYQIYSLLRSFSCQMFELFSGLLKYFPGVHRQIAKNQQEILNFITHRVEKHRATLDPSEPRDFIDTYLLRMEKEKSNHNTEFHHQNLMMSVLSLFFAGTETTSTTLCCGFLLMLMYPHVAEKVQKEIDQV
;
A
#
# COMPACT_ATOMS: atom_id res chain seq x y z
N ASN A 1 6.87 -5.23 2.53
CA ASN A 1 7.10 -6.65 2.89
C ASN A 1 5.98 -7.28 3.71
N ILE A 2 5.58 -6.80 4.89
CA ILE A 2 4.47 -7.43 5.63
C ILE A 2 3.16 -7.40 4.80
N ILE A 3 2.75 -6.22 4.32
CA ILE A 3 1.56 -6.10 3.45
C ILE A 3 1.71 -6.91 2.17
N CYS A 4 2.89 -6.92 1.54
CA CYS A 4 3.16 -7.76 0.36
C CYS A 4 2.89 -9.25 0.65
N SER A 5 3.35 -9.75 1.79
CA SER A 5 3.16 -11.15 2.17
C SER A 5 1.70 -11.50 2.41
N ILE A 6 0.91 -10.57 2.95
CA ILE A 6 -0.52 -10.75 3.21
C ILE A 6 -1.32 -10.66 1.89
N VAL A 7 -0.91 -9.78 0.99
CA VAL A 7 -1.69 -9.44 -0.20
C VAL A 7 -1.32 -10.26 -1.43
N PHE A 8 -0.03 -10.57 -1.62
CA PHE A 8 0.51 -11.30 -2.76
C PHE A 8 1.10 -12.67 -2.40
N GLY A 9 0.99 -13.08 -1.14
CA GLY A 9 1.54 -14.36 -0.67
C GLY A 9 3.07 -14.42 -0.59
N GLU A 10 3.79 -13.35 -0.97
CA GLU A 10 5.25 -13.36 -1.04
C GLU A 10 5.90 -12.10 -0.42
N ARG A 11 7.16 -12.28 -0.01
CA ARG A 11 8.04 -11.20 0.43
C ARG A 11 9.04 -10.89 -0.67
N PHE A 12 9.41 -9.63 -0.77
CA PHE A 12 10.43 -9.16 -1.70
C PHE A 12 11.78 -9.08 -1.01
N ASP A 13 12.83 -9.38 -1.76
CA ASP A 13 14.19 -9.02 -1.35
C ASP A 13 14.30 -7.50 -1.22
N TYR A 14 15.10 -7.02 -0.26
CA TYR A 14 15.25 -5.59 -0.03
C TYR A 14 15.94 -4.85 -1.19
N THR A 15 16.67 -5.58 -2.05
CA THR A 15 17.32 -5.06 -3.26
C THR A 15 16.50 -5.29 -4.53
N ASP A 16 15.32 -5.90 -4.44
CA ASP A 16 14.45 -6.11 -5.60
C ASP A 16 14.04 -4.77 -6.23
N GLU A 17 14.38 -4.59 -7.51
CA GLU A 17 14.18 -3.32 -8.21
C GLU A 17 12.70 -2.95 -8.37
N GLN A 18 11.81 -3.94 -8.54
CA GLN A 18 10.38 -3.68 -8.67
C GLN A 18 9.80 -3.21 -7.34
N PHE A 19 10.25 -3.82 -6.24
CA PHE A 19 9.84 -3.44 -4.89
C PHE A 19 10.37 -2.07 -4.49
N LEU A 20 11.64 -1.78 -4.78
CA LEU A 20 12.21 -0.44 -4.57
C LEU A 20 11.49 0.62 -5.40
N ARG A 21 11.13 0.30 -6.65
CA ARG A 21 10.31 1.18 -7.50
C ARG A 21 8.94 1.45 -6.88
N LEU A 22 8.25 0.41 -6.41
CA LEU A 22 6.95 0.50 -5.74
C LEU A 22 7.03 1.43 -4.50
N LEU A 23 8.03 1.22 -3.64
CA LEU A 23 8.24 2.05 -2.45
C LEU A 23 8.53 3.51 -2.80
N ASN A 24 9.36 3.75 -3.81
CA ASN A 24 9.67 5.11 -4.28
C ASN A 24 8.43 5.82 -4.84
N LEU A 25 7.56 5.12 -5.59
CA LEU A 25 6.31 5.70 -6.08
C LEU A 25 5.38 6.10 -4.93
N MET A 26 5.24 5.24 -3.91
CA MET A 26 4.44 5.55 -2.72
C MET A 26 5.00 6.76 -1.98
N TYR A 27 6.30 6.77 -1.71
CA TYR A 27 6.98 7.90 -1.06
C TYR A 27 6.76 9.22 -1.81
N GLN A 28 6.89 9.21 -3.15
CA GLN A 28 6.63 10.40 -3.96
C GLN A 28 5.18 10.86 -3.85
N ILE A 29 4.21 9.94 -3.89
CA ILE A 29 2.79 10.29 -3.73
C ILE A 29 2.58 10.97 -2.38
N TYR A 30 3.10 10.40 -1.29
CA TYR A 30 2.95 10.99 0.03
C TYR A 30 3.65 12.35 0.20
N SER A 31 4.86 12.48 -0.33
CA SER A 31 5.56 13.76 -0.37
C SER A 31 4.74 14.82 -1.13
N LEU A 32 4.09 14.44 -2.22
CA LEU A 32 3.23 15.35 -3.00
C LEU A 32 1.92 15.67 -2.27
N LEU A 33 1.29 14.68 -1.62
CA LEU A 33 0.07 14.87 -0.83
C LEU A 33 0.28 15.87 0.31
N ARG A 34 1.49 15.90 0.90
CA ARG A 34 1.87 16.85 1.95
C ARG A 34 2.19 18.27 1.44
N SER A 35 2.26 18.47 0.12
CA SER A 35 2.63 19.76 -0.47
C SER A 35 1.47 20.77 -0.45
N PHE A 36 1.82 22.05 -0.37
CA PHE A 36 0.85 23.15 -0.47
C PHE A 36 0.06 23.11 -1.78
N SER A 37 0.70 22.77 -2.90
CA SER A 37 0.04 22.64 -4.19
C SER A 37 -1.04 21.57 -4.21
N CYS A 38 -0.87 20.48 -3.45
CA CYS A 38 -1.89 19.43 -3.34
C CYS A 38 -3.07 19.90 -2.48
N GLN A 39 -2.80 20.60 -1.37
CA GLN A 39 -3.85 21.20 -0.54
C GLN A 39 -4.68 22.23 -1.33
N MET A 40 -4.04 23.04 -2.18
CA MET A 40 -4.75 23.94 -3.09
C MET A 40 -5.59 23.18 -4.12
N PHE A 41 -5.07 22.08 -4.66
CA PHE A 41 -5.84 21.23 -5.55
C PHE A 41 -7.07 20.63 -4.87
N GLU A 42 -6.95 20.19 -3.62
CA GLU A 42 -8.08 19.64 -2.86
C GLU A 42 -9.21 20.67 -2.68
N LEU A 43 -8.86 21.91 -2.31
CA LEU A 43 -9.82 22.99 -2.12
C LEU A 43 -10.44 23.51 -3.43
N PHE A 44 -9.66 23.54 -4.51
CA PHE A 44 -10.06 24.19 -5.78
C PHE A 44 -10.05 23.23 -6.97
N SER A 45 -10.30 21.94 -6.74
CA SER A 45 -10.23 20.87 -7.76
C SER A 45 -11.13 21.13 -8.98
N GLY A 46 -12.29 21.75 -8.77
CA GLY A 46 -13.23 22.10 -9.84
C GLY A 46 -12.61 22.97 -10.94
N LEU A 47 -11.66 23.84 -10.58
CA LEU A 47 -10.92 24.71 -11.49
C LEU A 47 -9.55 24.11 -11.85
N LEU A 48 -8.79 23.68 -10.84
CA LEU A 48 -7.38 23.30 -11.01
C LEU A 48 -7.18 21.99 -11.78
N LYS A 49 -8.20 21.13 -11.92
CA LYS A 49 -8.14 19.90 -12.72
C LYS A 49 -7.80 20.11 -14.19
N TYR A 50 -8.13 21.28 -14.75
CA TYR A 50 -7.85 21.58 -16.16
C TYR A 50 -6.41 22.02 -16.40
N PHE A 51 -5.68 22.41 -15.34
CA PHE A 51 -4.30 22.89 -15.42
C PHE A 51 -3.29 21.76 -15.14
N PRO A 52 -2.02 21.90 -15.55
CA PRO A 52 -0.96 21.00 -15.09
C PRO A 52 -0.69 21.22 -13.59
N GLY A 53 -0.21 20.19 -12.90
CA GLY A 53 0.14 20.30 -11.48
C GLY A 53 0.38 18.95 -10.80
N VAL A 54 0.61 19.01 -9.48
CA VAL A 54 0.96 17.84 -8.65
C VAL A 54 -0.08 16.71 -8.71
N HIS A 55 -1.36 17.03 -8.90
CA HIS A 55 -2.43 16.05 -9.05
C HIS A 55 -2.22 15.11 -10.25
N ARG A 56 -1.64 15.60 -11.36
CA ARG A 56 -1.33 14.77 -12.53
C ARG A 56 -0.16 13.82 -12.25
N GLN A 57 0.84 14.28 -11.49
CA GLN A 57 1.97 13.44 -11.09
C GLN A 57 1.52 12.35 -10.11
N ILE A 58 0.65 12.69 -9.14
CA ILE A 58 0.03 11.72 -8.23
C ILE A 58 -0.74 10.67 -9.04
N ALA A 59 -1.61 11.09 -9.96
CA ALA A 59 -2.37 10.17 -10.80
C ALA A 59 -1.47 9.26 -11.64
N LYS A 60 -0.38 9.79 -12.21
CA LYS A 60 0.62 9.00 -12.96
C LYS A 60 1.30 7.95 -12.07
N ASN A 61 1.77 8.34 -10.89
CA ASN A 61 2.42 7.43 -9.96
C ASN A 61 1.43 6.35 -9.47
N GLN A 62 0.19 6.73 -9.17
CA GLN A 62 -0.86 5.80 -8.76
C GLN A 62 -1.19 4.81 -9.87
N GLN A 63 -1.24 5.26 -11.13
CA GLN A 63 -1.46 4.37 -12.27
C GLN A 63 -0.33 3.35 -12.43
N GLU A 64 0.93 3.74 -12.19
CA GLU A 64 2.05 2.81 -12.24
C GLU A 64 1.98 1.74 -11.14
N ILE A 65 1.56 2.13 -9.92
CA ILE A 65 1.28 1.18 -8.83
C ILE A 65 0.13 0.24 -9.19
N LEU A 66 -0.96 0.78 -9.77
CA LEU A 66 -2.09 -0.03 -10.21
C LEU A 66 -1.67 -1.04 -11.28
N ASN A 67 -0.84 -0.65 -12.25
CA ASN A 67 -0.32 -1.59 -13.26
C ASN A 67 0.48 -2.72 -12.62
N PHE A 68 1.31 -2.41 -11.62
CA PHE A 68 2.03 -3.43 -10.85
C PHE A 68 1.08 -4.39 -10.15
N ILE A 69 0.04 -3.87 -9.46
CA ILE A 69 -0.97 -4.70 -8.80
C ILE A 69 -1.73 -5.55 -9.82
N THR A 70 -2.09 -5.00 -10.99
CA THR A 70 -2.84 -5.72 -12.03
C THR A 70 -2.05 -6.92 -12.51
N HIS A 71 -0.76 -6.74 -12.78
CA HIS A 71 0.12 -7.85 -13.17
C HIS A 71 0.16 -8.95 -12.12
N ARG A 72 0.15 -8.57 -10.83
CA ARG A 72 0.09 -9.54 -9.73
C ARG A 72 -1.25 -10.25 -9.67
N VAL A 73 -2.36 -9.55 -9.79
CA VAL A 73 -3.71 -10.15 -9.79
C VAL A 73 -3.85 -11.16 -10.93
N GLU A 74 -3.35 -10.86 -12.13
CA GLU A 74 -3.43 -11.80 -13.26
C GLU A 74 -2.56 -13.06 -13.04
N LYS A 75 -1.39 -12.93 -12.41
CA LYS A 75 -0.59 -14.09 -11.98
C LYS A 75 -1.34 -14.97 -10.99
N HIS A 76 -2.07 -14.37 -10.04
CA HIS A 76 -2.88 -15.11 -9.07
C HIS A 76 -4.03 -15.83 -9.78
N ARG A 77 -4.76 -15.13 -10.66
CA ARG A 77 -5.84 -15.71 -11.46
C ARG A 77 -5.38 -16.92 -12.29
N ALA A 78 -4.19 -16.86 -12.88
CA ALA A 78 -3.63 -17.95 -13.68
C ALA A 78 -3.25 -19.21 -12.86
N THR A 79 -3.06 -19.07 -11.55
CA THR A 79 -2.58 -20.13 -10.65
C THR A 79 -3.51 -20.35 -9.47
N LEU A 80 -4.77 -19.89 -9.57
CA LEU A 80 -5.73 -19.89 -8.48
C LEU A 80 -6.20 -21.32 -8.18
N ASP A 81 -5.99 -21.76 -6.95
CA ASP A 81 -6.53 -23.01 -6.41
C ASP A 81 -7.67 -22.70 -5.43
N PRO A 82 -8.94 -23.07 -5.74
CA PRO A 82 -10.06 -22.87 -4.83
C PRO A 82 -9.96 -23.61 -3.49
N SER A 83 -9.14 -24.65 -3.39
CA SER A 83 -8.97 -25.45 -2.18
C SER A 83 -7.91 -24.89 -1.23
N GLU A 84 -6.98 -24.08 -1.74
CA GLU A 84 -5.84 -23.55 -0.98
C GLU A 84 -5.59 -22.06 -1.36
N PRO A 85 -6.41 -21.11 -0.86
CA PRO A 85 -6.18 -19.69 -1.10
C PRO A 85 -4.89 -19.22 -0.41
N ARG A 86 -3.96 -18.64 -1.17
CA ARG A 86 -2.62 -18.26 -0.67
C ARG A 86 -2.62 -16.97 0.13
N ASP A 87 -3.47 -16.02 -0.24
CA ASP A 87 -3.42 -14.63 0.24
C ASP A 87 -4.75 -13.89 0.03
N PHE A 88 -4.72 -12.57 0.29
CA PHE A 88 -5.86 -11.69 0.10
C PHE A 88 -6.41 -11.71 -1.34
N ILE A 89 -5.56 -11.73 -2.36
CA ILE A 89 -6.02 -11.68 -3.75
C ILE A 89 -6.76 -12.96 -4.10
N ASP A 90 -6.19 -14.13 -3.78
CA ASP A 90 -6.87 -15.41 -4.03
C ASP A 90 -8.21 -15.46 -3.30
N THR A 91 -8.23 -15.08 -2.02
CA THR A 91 -9.46 -15.05 -1.22
C THR A 91 -10.51 -14.14 -1.85
N TYR A 92 -10.12 -12.96 -2.35
CA TYR A 92 -11.02 -12.05 -3.02
C TYR A 92 -11.51 -12.60 -4.37
N LEU A 93 -10.63 -13.20 -5.18
CA LEU A 93 -11.00 -13.81 -6.46
C LEU A 93 -12.00 -14.96 -6.27
N LEU A 94 -11.81 -15.80 -5.26
CA LEU A 94 -12.77 -16.85 -4.92
C LEU A 94 -14.10 -16.28 -4.42
N ARG A 95 -14.08 -15.15 -3.71
CA ARG A 95 -15.31 -14.46 -3.32
C ARG A 95 -16.05 -13.89 -4.52
N MET A 96 -15.33 -13.28 -5.47
CA MET A 96 -15.90 -12.80 -6.74
C MET A 96 -16.58 -13.96 -7.49
N GLU A 97 -15.94 -15.14 -7.55
CA GLU A 97 -16.52 -16.32 -8.20
C GLU A 97 -17.84 -16.75 -7.54
N LYS A 98 -17.86 -16.80 -6.20
CA LYS A 98 -19.06 -17.16 -5.42
C LYS A 98 -20.21 -16.16 -5.57
N GLU A 99 -19.90 -14.90 -5.86
CA GLU A 99 -20.90 -13.84 -6.01
C GLU A 99 -21.30 -13.54 -7.47
N LYS A 100 -20.83 -14.32 -8.45
CA LYS A 100 -21.12 -14.08 -9.88
C LYS A 100 -22.61 -13.96 -10.24
N SER A 101 -23.49 -14.64 -9.49
CA SER A 101 -24.94 -14.58 -9.72
C SER A 101 -25.63 -13.39 -9.05
N ASN A 102 -24.92 -12.62 -8.21
CA ASN A 102 -25.45 -11.44 -7.54
C ASN A 102 -25.13 -10.18 -8.36
N HIS A 103 -26.14 -9.62 -9.03
CA HIS A 103 -25.98 -8.39 -9.83
C HIS A 103 -25.66 -7.13 -8.99
N ASN A 104 -25.88 -7.18 -7.67
CA ASN A 104 -25.61 -6.08 -6.74
C ASN A 104 -24.33 -6.34 -5.91
N THR A 105 -23.41 -7.16 -6.41
CA THR A 105 -22.16 -7.45 -5.71
C THR A 105 -21.17 -6.28 -5.79
N GLU A 106 -20.54 -5.99 -4.66
CA GLU A 106 -19.39 -5.06 -4.59
C GLU A 106 -18.04 -5.77 -4.77
N PHE A 107 -18.06 -7.11 -4.93
CA PHE A 107 -16.87 -7.90 -5.22
C PHE A 107 -16.61 -7.93 -6.72
N HIS A 108 -15.92 -6.90 -7.22
CA HIS A 108 -15.52 -6.78 -8.61
C HIS A 108 -14.06 -6.31 -8.75
N HIS A 109 -13.52 -6.43 -9.96
CA HIS A 109 -12.09 -6.20 -10.22
C HIS A 109 -11.61 -4.82 -9.77
N GLN A 110 -12.36 -3.75 -10.07
CA GLN A 110 -11.99 -2.40 -9.65
C GLN A 110 -11.90 -2.25 -8.12
N ASN A 111 -12.83 -2.86 -7.36
CA ASN A 111 -12.79 -2.82 -5.90
C ASN A 111 -11.65 -3.66 -5.33
N LEU A 112 -11.28 -4.78 -5.96
CA LEU A 112 -10.06 -5.53 -5.62
C LEU A 112 -8.82 -4.63 -5.76
N MET A 113 -8.67 -3.99 -6.92
CA MET A 113 -7.52 -3.13 -7.22
C MET A 113 -7.40 -1.98 -6.22
N MET A 114 -8.52 -1.30 -5.93
CA MET A 114 -8.55 -0.21 -4.96
C MET A 114 -8.30 -0.70 -3.53
N SER A 115 -8.84 -1.86 -3.14
CA SER A 115 -8.60 -2.43 -1.82
C SER A 115 -7.13 -2.76 -1.60
N VAL A 116 -6.48 -3.41 -2.58
CA VAL A 116 -5.04 -3.70 -2.53
C VAL A 116 -4.25 -2.40 -2.44
N LEU A 117 -4.55 -1.41 -3.28
CA LEU A 117 -3.89 -0.11 -3.24
C LEU A 117 -4.02 0.56 -1.87
N SER A 118 -5.22 0.57 -1.29
CA SER A 118 -5.49 1.12 0.04
C SER A 118 -4.71 0.41 1.14
N LEU A 119 -4.64 -0.94 1.13
CA LEU A 119 -3.85 -1.72 2.08
C LEU A 119 -2.37 -1.36 2.01
N PHE A 120 -1.84 -1.18 0.80
CA PHE A 120 -0.44 -0.80 0.58
C PHE A 120 -0.11 0.59 1.13
N PHE A 121 -0.93 1.59 0.82
CA PHE A 121 -0.76 2.93 1.35
C PHE A 121 -0.87 2.92 2.89
N ALA A 122 -2.00 2.45 3.42
CA ALA A 122 -2.26 2.48 4.85
C ALA A 122 -1.18 1.77 5.68
N GLY A 123 -0.74 0.58 5.25
CA GLY A 123 0.16 -0.26 6.03
C GLY A 123 1.65 0.06 5.89
N THR A 124 2.07 0.83 4.88
CA THR A 124 3.50 1.05 4.61
C THR A 124 4.01 2.32 5.28
N GLU A 125 3.48 3.49 4.93
CA GLU A 125 4.11 4.75 5.34
C GLU A 125 3.90 5.07 6.82
N THR A 126 2.68 4.88 7.34
CA THR A 126 2.34 5.24 8.73
C THR A 126 3.20 4.45 9.71
N THR A 127 3.21 3.12 9.60
CA THR A 127 4.01 2.23 10.44
C THR A 127 5.51 2.53 10.32
N SER A 128 6.02 2.71 9.09
CA SER A 128 7.44 3.05 8.89
C SER A 128 7.80 4.38 9.56
N THR A 129 6.94 5.39 9.42
CA THR A 129 7.15 6.71 10.03
C THR A 129 7.12 6.61 11.56
N THR A 130 6.15 5.89 12.13
CA THR A 130 6.05 5.67 13.58
C THR A 130 7.29 4.98 14.12
N LEU A 131 7.83 3.96 13.45
CA LEU A 131 9.07 3.30 13.86
C LEU A 131 10.26 4.26 13.80
N CYS A 132 10.42 5.01 12.70
CA CYS A 132 11.49 6.01 12.59
C CYS A 132 11.41 7.07 13.69
N CYS A 133 10.22 7.59 13.98
CA CYS A 133 9.99 8.52 15.08
C CYS A 133 10.27 7.87 16.44
N GLY A 134 9.87 6.61 16.64
CA GLY A 134 10.14 5.86 17.86
C GLY A 134 11.63 5.71 18.13
N PHE A 135 12.43 5.33 17.12
CA PHE A 135 13.88 5.25 17.25
C PHE A 135 14.52 6.63 17.46
N LEU A 136 14.05 7.68 16.78
CA LEU A 136 14.53 9.04 17.02
C LEU A 136 14.27 9.47 18.48
N LEU A 137 13.10 9.15 19.03
CA LEU A 137 12.78 9.42 20.43
C LEU A 137 13.66 8.61 21.39
N MET A 138 13.94 7.33 21.08
CA MET A 138 14.87 6.52 21.87
C MET A 138 16.28 7.10 21.90
N LEU A 139 16.75 7.68 20.78
CA LEU A 139 18.04 8.38 20.73
C LEU A 139 18.03 9.70 21.54
N MET A 140 16.91 10.43 21.52
CA MET A 140 16.76 11.66 22.33
C MET A 140 16.62 11.39 23.83
N TYR A 141 16.06 10.23 24.20
CA TYR A 141 15.85 9.82 25.59
C TYR A 141 16.50 8.46 25.89
N PRO A 142 17.86 8.37 25.93
CA PRO A 142 18.56 7.09 26.09
C PRO A 142 18.15 6.31 27.35
N HIS A 143 17.84 7.01 28.44
CA HIS A 143 17.38 6.38 29.69
C HIS A 143 16.03 5.64 29.54
N VAL A 144 15.18 6.03 28.58
CA VAL A 144 13.96 5.29 28.24
C VAL A 144 14.33 4.03 27.45
N ALA A 145 15.22 4.15 26.47
CA ALA A 145 15.71 3.00 25.70
C ALA A 145 16.39 1.95 26.59
N GLU A 146 17.22 2.37 27.55
CA GLU A 146 17.84 1.50 28.56
C GLU A 146 16.81 0.75 29.41
N LYS A 147 15.70 1.43 29.78
CA LYS A 147 14.61 0.78 30.53
C LYS A 147 13.91 -0.27 29.69
N VAL A 148 13.58 0.05 28.43
CA VAL A 148 12.99 -0.90 27.49
C VAL A 148 13.91 -2.11 27.28
N GLN A 149 15.22 -1.89 27.12
CA GLN A 149 16.17 -2.98 26.98
C GLN A 149 16.24 -3.87 28.23
N LYS A 150 16.31 -3.27 29.42
CA LYS A 150 16.27 -4.02 30.69
C LYS A 150 15.00 -4.84 30.85
N GLU A 151 13.85 -4.32 30.41
CA GLU A 151 12.58 -5.03 30.45
C GLU A 151 12.58 -6.22 29.47
N ILE A 152 13.08 -6.04 28.25
CA ILE A 152 13.24 -7.12 27.26
C ILE A 152 14.19 -8.21 27.77
N ASP A 153 15.30 -7.85 28.40
CA ASP A 153 16.27 -8.83 28.94
C ASP A 153 15.72 -9.66 30.13
N GLN A 154 14.64 -9.18 30.77
CA GLN A 154 14.04 -9.83 31.95
C GLN A 154 12.90 -10.80 31.61
N VAL A 155 12.35 -10.76 30.39
CA VAL A 155 11.21 -11.59 29.94
C VAL A 155 11.67 -12.66 28.97
#